data_AF-A0A5C8G9T0-F1
#
_entry.id   AF-A0A5C8G9T0-F1
#
_cell.length_a   1.000
_cell.length_b   1.000
_cell.length_c   1.000
_cell.angle_alpha   90.00
_cell.angle_beta   90.00
_cell.angle_gamma   90.00
#
_symmetry.space_group_name_H-M   'P 1'
#
loop_
_entity.id
_entity.type
_entity.pdbx_description
1 polymer ?
#
loop_
_entity_poly.entity_id
_entity_poly.type
_entity_poly.pdbx_seq_one_letter_code
_entity_poly.pdbx_strand_id
1 'polypeptide(L)'
;MLILTITIIGAIISLILWIIDFIQLLRGNFKDAEGKCIKIENYDTENRANNYEVSPKSGIACLLLFLKLGIFGVHRFYAGKIGSGIIMLLLFVTSIICYFYNIWSHMVSGLYYYNEADTILGVIVISFITLTVWWIIDLISILRGKFKDSKGRYIKIK
;
A
#
# COMPACT_ATOMS: atom_id res chain seq x y z
N MET A 1 28.39 -6.54 21.56
CA MET A 1 28.96 -5.83 20.39
C MET A 1 28.84 -6.62 19.09
N LEU A 2 29.11 -7.93 19.07
CA LEU A 2 29.05 -8.77 17.85
C LEU A 2 27.65 -8.90 17.21
N ILE A 3 26.58 -9.02 18.01
CA ILE A 3 25.21 -9.14 17.50
C ILE A 3 24.76 -7.84 16.82
N LEU A 4 25.08 -6.69 17.44
CA LEU A 4 24.80 -5.36 16.89
C LEU A 4 25.46 -5.16 15.52
N THR A 5 26.71 -5.60 15.34
CA THR A 5 27.41 -5.48 14.06
C THR A 5 26.82 -6.37 12.97
N ILE A 6 26.36 -7.58 13.30
CA ILE A 6 25.72 -8.50 12.34
C ILE A 6 24.37 -7.93 11.88
N THR A 7 23.57 -7.37 12.79
CA THR A 7 22.28 -6.76 12.47
C THR A 7 22.42 -5.53 11.58
N ILE A 8 23.43 -4.68 11.84
CA ILE A 8 23.69 -3.49 11.01
C ILE A 8 24.10 -3.89 9.59
N ILE A 9 24.98 -4.88 9.45
CA ILE A 9 25.41 -5.40 8.14
C ILE A 9 24.21 -6.01 7.38
N GLY A 10 23.38 -6.80 8.07
CA GLY A 10 22.16 -7.37 7.48
C GLY A 10 21.17 -6.29 7.01
N ALA A 11 20.95 -5.24 7.81
CA ALA A 11 20.08 -4.14 7.44
C ALA A 11 20.59 -3.36 6.21
N ILE A 12 21.90 -3.14 6.11
CA ILE A 12 22.53 -2.49 4.94
C ILE A 12 22.34 -3.37 3.68
N ILE A 13 22.55 -4.68 3.79
CA ILE A 13 22.36 -5.61 2.66
C ILE A 13 20.89 -5.61 2.20
N SER A 14 19.94 -5.70 3.14
CA SER A 14 18.50 -5.64 2.81
C SER A 14 18.09 -4.32 2.16
N LEU A 15 18.68 -3.19 2.58
CA LEU A 15 18.42 -1.87 2.01
C LEU A 15 18.98 -1.77 0.58
N ILE A 16 20.17 -2.32 0.33
CA ILE A 16 20.77 -2.37 -1.01
C ILE A 16 19.94 -3.24 -1.96
N LEU A 17 19.51 -4.43 -1.53
CA LEU A 17 18.67 -5.32 -2.33
C LEU A 17 17.32 -4.66 -2.66
N TRP A 18 16.70 -4.00 -1.69
CA TRP A 18 15.46 -3.27 -1.90
C TRP A 18 15.59 -2.13 -2.93
N ILE A 19 16.72 -1.40 -2.91
CA ILE A 19 17.01 -0.36 -3.90
C ILE A 19 17.19 -0.96 -5.30
N ILE A 20 17.86 -2.11 -5.43
CA ILE A 20 18.06 -2.79 -6.71
C ILE A 20 16.71 -3.22 -7.29
N ASP A 21 15.86 -3.85 -6.49
CA ASP A 21 14.51 -4.26 -6.92
C ASP A 21 13.64 -3.05 -7.27
N PHE A 22 13.77 -1.94 -6.53
CA PHE A 22 13.06 -0.69 -6.81
C PHE A 22 13.50 -0.08 -8.15
N ILE A 23 14.80 -0.07 -8.45
CA ILE A 23 15.33 0.40 -9.74
C ILE A 23 14.86 -0.51 -10.89
N GLN A 24 14.84 -1.83 -10.69
CA GLN A 24 14.32 -2.78 -11.68
C GLN A 24 12.81 -2.58 -11.92
N LEU A 25 12.05 -2.29 -10.86
CA LEU A 25 10.62 -2.00 -10.93
C LEU A 25 10.32 -0.69 -11.69
N LEU A 26 11.17 0.34 -11.54
CA LEU A 26 11.09 1.61 -12.28
C LEU A 26 11.46 1.44 -13.76
N ARG A 27 12.47 0.63 -14.08
CA ARG A 27 12.88 0.37 -15.47
C ARG A 27 11.94 -0.57 -16.22
N GLY A 28 11.03 -1.25 -15.51
CA GLY A 28 10.10 -2.23 -16.10
C GLY A 28 10.77 -3.46 -16.70
N ASN A 29 12.08 -3.62 -16.47
CA ASN A 29 12.91 -4.68 -17.03
C ASN A 29 13.04 -5.81 -16.00
N PHE A 30 11.94 -6.50 -15.75
CA PHE A 30 11.91 -7.63 -14.83
C PHE A 30 12.73 -8.77 -15.42
N LYS A 31 13.74 -9.21 -14.66
CA LYS A 31 14.53 -10.39 -14.99
C LYS A 31 14.01 -11.55 -14.15
N ASP A 32 13.89 -12.73 -14.75
CA ASP A 32 13.59 -13.96 -14.01
C ASP A 32 14.82 -14.45 -13.22
N ALA A 33 14.67 -15.54 -12.47
CA ALA A 33 15.74 -16.14 -11.67
C ALA A 33 16.96 -16.59 -12.52
N GLU A 34 16.80 -16.68 -13.83
CA GLU A 34 17.83 -17.05 -14.80
C GLU A 34 18.47 -15.81 -15.45
N GLY A 35 18.09 -14.61 -15.01
CA GLY A 35 18.64 -13.34 -15.48
C GLY A 35 18.11 -12.91 -16.85
N LYS A 36 17.11 -13.60 -17.40
CA LYS A 36 16.53 -13.31 -18.71
C LYS A 36 15.48 -12.22 -18.54
N CYS A 37 15.60 -11.15 -19.35
CA CYS A 37 14.59 -10.10 -19.38
C CYS A 37 13.26 -10.70 -19.85
N ILE A 38 12.22 -10.58 -19.02
CA ILE A 38 10.86 -10.94 -19.39
C ILE A 38 10.40 -9.91 -20.43
N LYS A 39 10.58 -10.24 -21.71
CA LYS A 39 9.89 -9.52 -22.78
C LYS A 39 8.41 -9.74 -22.55
N ILE A 40 7.63 -8.66 -22.47
CA ILE A 40 6.18 -8.75 -22.66
C ILE A 40 6.04 -9.17 -24.12
N GLU A 41 6.04 -10.48 -24.37
CA GLU A 41 5.59 -11.01 -25.64
C GLU A 41 4.20 -10.43 -25.86
N ASN A 42 3.99 -9.82 -27.03
CA ASN A 42 2.70 -9.27 -27.43
C ASN A 42 1.72 -10.43 -27.64
N TYR A 43 1.32 -11.07 -26.55
CA TYR A 43 0.13 -11.91 -26.45
C TYR A 43 -1.14 -11.07 -26.74
N ASP A 44 -0.99 -9.74 -26.80
CA ASP A 44 -2.02 -8.73 -26.96
C ASP A 44 -2.24 -8.25 -28.40
N THR A 45 -1.69 -8.85 -29.46
CA THR A 45 -2.06 -8.44 -30.85
C THR A 45 -2.96 -9.44 -31.56
N GLU A 46 -2.82 -10.74 -31.31
CA GLU A 46 -3.68 -11.76 -31.92
C GLU A 46 -4.88 -12.11 -31.03
N ASN A 47 -4.75 -11.97 -29.71
CA ASN A 47 -5.79 -12.30 -28.73
C ASN A 47 -6.71 -11.12 -28.35
N ARG A 48 -6.61 -9.95 -29.02
CA ARG A 48 -7.55 -8.81 -28.81
C ARG A 48 -8.99 -9.10 -29.24
N ALA A 49 -9.22 -10.23 -29.90
CA ALA A 49 -10.56 -10.72 -30.21
C ALA A 49 -11.21 -11.47 -29.03
N ASN A 50 -10.45 -11.85 -27.99
CA ASN A 50 -10.96 -12.63 -26.86
C ASN A 50 -11.06 -11.78 -25.58
N ASN A 51 -12.15 -11.01 -25.50
CA ASN A 51 -12.91 -10.67 -24.29
C ASN A 51 -12.18 -10.58 -22.94
N TYR A 52 -11.17 -9.71 -22.80
CA TYR A 52 -10.97 -9.06 -21.50
C TYR A 52 -12.07 -7.99 -21.36
N GLU A 53 -13.16 -8.33 -20.67
CA GLU A 53 -14.16 -7.34 -20.29
C GLU A 53 -13.45 -6.21 -19.53
N VAL A 54 -13.32 -5.05 -20.17
CA VAL A 54 -12.83 -3.84 -19.52
C VAL A 54 -13.90 -3.43 -18.51
N SER A 55 -13.52 -3.15 -17.26
CA SER A 55 -14.53 -2.69 -16.30
C SER A 55 -15.14 -1.38 -16.85
N PRO A 56 -16.48 -1.23 -16.88
CA PRO A 56 -17.14 0.00 -17.31
C PRO A 56 -16.84 1.18 -16.36
N LYS A 57 -16.17 0.94 -15.22
CA LYS A 57 -15.75 1.94 -14.26
C LYS A 57 -14.53 2.70 -14.78
N SER A 58 -14.58 4.03 -14.72
CA SER A 58 -13.46 4.88 -15.14
C SER A 58 -12.32 4.89 -14.10
N GLY A 59 -11.09 4.65 -14.55
CA GLY A 59 -9.89 4.76 -13.71
C GLY A 59 -9.62 6.18 -13.23
N ILE A 60 -10.01 7.21 -14.00
CA ILE A 60 -9.90 8.62 -13.58
C ILE A 60 -10.78 8.90 -12.36
N ALA A 61 -12.04 8.46 -12.35
CA ALA A 61 -12.90 8.63 -11.17
C ALA A 61 -12.31 7.89 -9.95
N CYS A 62 -11.71 6.72 -10.14
CA CYS A 62 -11.02 6.01 -9.08
C CYS A 62 -9.82 6.82 -8.53
N LEU A 63 -9.02 7.43 -9.41
CA LEU A 63 -7.90 8.30 -9.06
C LEU A 63 -8.37 9.58 -8.33
N LEU A 64 -9.47 10.18 -8.79
CA LEU A 64 -10.05 11.39 -8.18
C LEU A 64 -10.60 11.10 -6.78
N LEU A 65 -11.29 9.97 -6.61
CA LEU A 65 -11.74 9.48 -5.30
C LEU A 65 -10.56 9.14 -4.41
N PHE A 66 -9.50 8.56 -4.96
CA PHE A 66 -8.28 8.26 -4.22
C PHE A 66 -7.58 9.53 -3.70
N LEU A 67 -7.49 10.60 -4.50
CA LEU A 67 -6.83 11.84 -4.09
C LEU A 67 -7.62 12.58 -2.98
N LYS A 68 -8.97 12.54 -3.03
CA LYS A 68 -9.82 13.25 -2.07
C LYS A 68 -10.23 12.42 -0.85
N LEU A 69 -10.35 11.09 -0.98
CA LEU A 69 -10.89 10.18 0.03
C LEU A 69 -10.01 8.94 0.28
N GLY A 70 -8.77 8.91 -0.23
CA GLY A 70 -7.92 7.72 -0.21
C GLY A 70 -7.52 7.23 1.19
N ILE A 71 -7.39 8.13 2.17
CA ILE A 71 -7.10 7.76 3.57
C ILE A 71 -8.26 6.96 4.19
N PHE A 72 -9.49 7.19 3.74
CA PHE A 72 -10.69 6.49 4.22
C PHE A 72 -10.90 5.13 3.54
N GLY A 73 -10.13 4.78 2.50
CA GLY A 73 -10.29 3.51 1.78
C GLY A 73 -11.48 3.45 0.80
N VAL A 74 -12.08 4.60 0.46
CA VAL A 74 -13.29 4.70 -0.38
C VAL A 74 -13.07 4.19 -1.81
N HIS A 75 -11.84 4.32 -2.34
CA HIS A 75 -11.48 3.86 -3.68
C HIS A 75 -11.60 2.34 -3.85
N ARG A 76 -11.44 1.55 -2.78
CA ARG A 76 -11.62 0.08 -2.82
C ARG A 76 -13.09 -0.34 -2.87
N PHE A 77 -13.97 0.42 -2.23
CA PHE A 77 -15.42 0.24 -2.37
C PHE A 77 -15.88 0.54 -3.80
N TYR A 78 -15.34 1.58 -4.42
CA TYR A 78 -15.62 1.91 -5.82
C TYR A 78 -15.18 0.78 -6.78
N ALA A 79 -14.02 0.18 -6.54
CA ALA A 79 -13.55 -1.00 -7.29
C ALA A 79 -14.24 -2.32 -6.89
N GLY A 80 -15.33 -2.27 -6.11
CA GLY A 80 -16.10 -3.45 -5.71
C GLY A 80 -15.38 -4.38 -4.72
N LYS A 81 -14.18 -4.02 -4.24
CA LYS A 81 -13.41 -4.79 -3.26
C LYS A 81 -13.86 -4.42 -1.85
N ILE A 82 -15.11 -4.77 -1.54
CA ILE A 82 -15.78 -4.39 -0.29
C ILE A 82 -15.01 -4.94 0.93
N GLY A 83 -14.56 -6.20 0.89
CA GLY A 83 -13.84 -6.82 2.01
C GLY A 83 -12.56 -6.06 2.39
N SER A 84 -11.71 -5.74 1.40
CA SER A 84 -10.44 -5.06 1.67
C SER A 84 -10.62 -3.56 1.94
N GLY A 85 -11.72 -2.95 1.50
CA GLY A 85 -12.13 -1.61 1.92
C GLY A 85 -12.60 -1.55 3.37
N ILE A 86 -13.37 -2.55 3.83
CA ILE A 86 -13.83 -2.64 5.23
C ILE A 86 -12.66 -2.81 6.19
N ILE A 87 -11.68 -3.66 5.87
CA ILE A 87 -10.47 -3.83 6.69
C ILE A 87 -9.73 -2.50 6.83
N MET A 88 -9.59 -1.74 5.74
CA MET A 88 -8.93 -0.43 5.76
C MET A 88 -9.68 0.59 6.61
N LEU A 89 -11.01 0.60 6.52
CA LEU A 89 -11.85 1.49 7.32
C LEU A 89 -11.80 1.12 8.80
N LEU A 90 -11.82 -0.18 9.14
CA LEU A 90 -11.78 -0.66 10.52
C LEU A 90 -10.41 -0.37 11.18
N LEU A 91 -9.31 -0.53 10.44
CA LEU A 91 -7.98 -0.10 10.91
C LEU A 91 -7.94 1.40 11.16
N PHE A 92 -8.46 2.21 10.25
CA PHE A 92 -8.51 3.66 10.40
C PHE A 92 -9.34 4.10 11.62
N VAL A 93 -10.54 3.53 11.80
CA VAL A 93 -11.42 3.82 12.95
C VAL A 93 -10.78 3.37 14.26
N THR A 94 -10.14 2.20 14.29
CA THR A 94 -9.44 1.70 15.48
C THR A 94 -8.28 2.64 15.85
N SER A 95 -7.49 3.10 14.88
CA SER A 95 -6.42 4.07 15.12
C SER A 95 -6.94 5.41 15.65
N ILE A 96 -8.11 5.89 15.17
CA ILE A 96 -8.75 7.11 15.68
C ILE A 96 -9.19 6.94 17.13
N ILE A 97 -9.86 5.83 17.47
CA ILE A 97 -10.34 5.57 18.83
C ILE A 97 -9.16 5.52 19.81
N CYS A 98 -8.07 4.85 19.45
CA CYS A 98 -6.85 4.82 20.25
C CYS A 98 -6.24 6.21 20.45
N TYR A 99 -6.26 7.07 19.42
CA TYR A 99 -5.76 8.44 19.50
C TYR A 99 -6.59 9.30 20.47
N PHE A 100 -7.93 9.21 20.42
CA PHE A 100 -8.79 9.95 21.34
C PHE A 100 -8.66 9.47 22.79
N TYR A 101 -8.59 8.16 23.02
CA TYR A 101 -8.35 7.61 24.35
C TYR A 101 -7.02 8.11 24.93
N ASN A 102 -5.99 8.25 24.09
CA ASN A 102 -4.71 8.81 24.50
C ASN A 102 -4.82 10.30 24.90
N ILE A 103 -5.45 11.15 24.09
CA ILE A 103 -5.67 12.56 24.44
C ILE A 103 -6.42 12.68 25.77
N TRP A 104 -7.48 11.91 25.96
CA TRP A 104 -8.27 11.91 27.20
C TRP A 104 -7.44 11.45 28.40
N SER A 105 -6.65 10.40 28.24
CA SER A 105 -5.72 9.93 29.27
C SER A 105 -4.74 11.03 29.67
N HIS A 106 -4.13 11.74 28.69
CA HIS A 106 -3.21 12.85 28.95
C HIS A 106 -3.87 14.04 29.66
N MET A 107 -5.14 14.33 29.36
CA MET A 107 -5.89 15.40 30.00
C MET A 107 -6.26 15.07 31.46
N VAL A 108 -6.50 13.79 31.77
CA VAL A 108 -6.89 13.33 33.11
C VAL A 108 -5.70 13.08 34.02
N SER A 109 -4.61 12.51 33.50
CA SER A 109 -3.41 12.22 34.28
C SER A 109 -2.45 13.42 34.27
N GLY A 110 -2.86 14.53 34.88
CA GLY A 110 -2.10 15.78 34.90
C GLY A 110 -0.72 15.76 35.57
N LEU A 111 -0.19 14.63 36.05
CA LEU A 111 1.14 14.52 36.69
C LEU A 111 1.75 13.09 36.72
N TYR A 112 1.24 12.09 35.96
CA TYR A 112 1.87 10.75 35.91
C TYR A 112 2.91 10.67 34.81
N TYR A 113 4.12 11.06 35.19
CA TYR A 113 5.33 11.00 34.40
C TYR A 113 5.66 9.55 34.01
N TYR A 114 5.85 9.34 32.72
CA TYR A 114 6.09 8.08 32.04
C TYR A 114 7.38 7.39 32.50
N ASN A 115 7.29 6.11 32.86
CA ASN A 115 8.43 5.18 32.86
C ASN A 115 8.22 3.99 31.89
N GLU A 116 7.32 4.13 30.90
CA GLU A 116 7.11 3.19 29.78
C GLU A 116 6.95 3.94 28.43
N ALA A 117 7.78 4.97 28.20
CA ALA A 117 7.59 6.01 27.18
C ALA A 117 7.58 5.57 25.69
N ASP A 118 7.72 4.30 25.33
CA ASP A 118 7.99 3.89 23.94
C ASP A 118 6.91 3.05 23.24
N THR A 119 5.88 2.57 23.95
CA THR A 119 4.89 1.65 23.36
C THR A 119 3.77 2.38 22.61
N ILE A 120 3.27 3.50 23.14
CA ILE A 120 2.07 4.16 22.60
C ILE A 120 2.40 5.06 21.39
N LEU A 121 3.49 5.83 21.46
CA LEU A 121 4.02 6.57 20.30
C LEU A 121 4.38 5.59 19.17
N GLY A 122 4.98 4.44 19.52
CA GLY A 122 5.29 3.36 18.60
C GLY A 122 4.05 2.81 17.87
N VAL A 123 2.96 2.52 18.58
CA VAL A 123 1.71 2.01 17.97
C VAL A 123 1.09 3.02 17.00
N ILE A 124 1.11 4.31 17.33
CA ILE A 124 0.61 5.36 16.43
C ILE A 124 1.51 5.46 15.19
N VAL A 125 2.83 5.55 15.38
CA VAL A 125 3.80 5.63 14.27
C VAL A 125 3.69 4.41 13.34
N ILE A 126 3.60 3.19 13.90
CA ILE A 126 3.42 1.94 13.14
C ILE A 126 2.09 1.92 12.37
N SER A 127 1.01 2.40 12.99
CA SER A 127 -0.31 2.47 12.34
C SER A 127 -0.31 3.44 11.16
N PHE A 128 0.29 4.62 11.33
CA PHE A 128 0.44 5.61 10.26
C PHE A 128 1.33 5.11 9.13
N ILE A 129 2.44 4.44 9.44
CA ILE A 129 3.32 3.84 8.43
C ILE A 129 2.55 2.78 7.62
N THR A 130 1.82 1.90 8.30
CA THR A 130 1.08 0.80 7.64
C THR A 130 0.00 1.34 6.69
N LEU A 131 -0.77 2.34 7.11
CA LEU A 131 -1.77 2.99 6.26
C LEU A 131 -1.13 3.72 5.07
N THR A 132 0.02 4.37 5.29
CA THR A 132 0.76 5.08 4.24
C THR A 132 1.33 4.14 3.18
N VAL A 133 1.93 3.03 3.60
CA VAL A 133 2.44 1.99 2.70
C VAL A 133 1.30 1.41 1.87
N TRP A 134 0.15 1.12 2.49
CA TRP A 134 -1.00 0.57 1.76
C TRP A 134 -1.58 1.55 0.75
N TRP A 135 -1.65 2.83 1.11
CA TRP A 135 -2.05 3.92 0.23
C TRP A 135 -1.11 4.05 -0.99
N ILE A 136 0.21 3.97 -0.78
CA ILE A 136 1.20 4.01 -1.87
C ILE A 136 1.04 2.82 -2.83
N ILE A 137 0.85 1.61 -2.31
CA ILE A 137 0.67 0.41 -3.14
C ILE A 137 -0.56 0.56 -4.04
N ASP A 138 -1.67 1.05 -3.47
CA ASP A 138 -2.90 1.28 -4.23
C ASP A 138 -2.69 2.40 -5.28
N LEU A 139 -2.02 3.50 -4.96
CA LEU A 139 -1.67 4.56 -5.92
C LEU A 139 -0.89 4.01 -7.11
N ILE A 140 0.18 3.26 -6.84
CA ILE A 140 1.03 2.67 -7.88
C ILE A 140 0.20 1.71 -8.75
N SER A 141 -0.70 0.92 -8.15
CA SER A 141 -1.53 -0.03 -8.88
C SER A 141 -2.55 0.65 -9.81
N ILE A 142 -3.12 1.78 -9.39
CA ILE A 142 -4.04 2.61 -10.19
C ILE A 142 -3.27 3.26 -11.34
N LEU A 143 -2.12 3.91 -11.06
CA LEU A 143 -1.29 4.56 -12.06
C LEU A 143 -0.79 3.61 -13.15
N ARG A 144 -0.45 2.36 -12.79
CA ARG A 144 -0.02 1.33 -13.75
C ARG A 144 -1.17 0.71 -14.53
N GLY A 145 -2.43 1.11 -14.30
CA GLY A 145 -3.62 0.49 -14.91
C GLY A 145 -3.81 -0.99 -14.53
N LYS A 146 -3.07 -1.47 -13.53
CA LYS A 146 -3.15 -2.85 -13.02
C LYS A 146 -4.19 -3.01 -11.92
N PHE A 147 -4.92 -1.95 -11.59
CA PHE A 147 -5.95 -1.99 -10.58
C PHE A 147 -7.18 -2.77 -11.08
N LYS A 148 -7.45 -3.88 -10.39
CA LYS A 148 -8.54 -4.80 -10.73
C LYS A 148 -9.81 -4.46 -9.94
N ASP A 149 -10.95 -4.56 -10.60
CA ASP A 149 -12.29 -4.56 -10.01
C ASP A 149 -12.56 -5.89 -9.29
N SER A 150 -13.64 -5.95 -8.51
CA SER A 150 -14.20 -7.16 -7.87
C SER A 150 -14.29 -8.39 -8.76
N LYS A 151 -14.58 -8.19 -10.05
CA LYS A 151 -14.69 -9.25 -11.07
C LYS A 151 -13.34 -9.61 -11.72
N GLY A 152 -12.21 -9.14 -11.18
CA GLY A 152 -10.87 -9.37 -11.74
C GLY A 152 -10.53 -8.53 -12.98
N ARG A 153 -11.47 -7.72 -13.48
CA ARG A 153 -11.33 -6.87 -14.68
C ARG A 153 -10.45 -5.65 -14.42
N TYR A 154 -9.62 -5.27 -15.38
CA TYR A 154 -8.76 -4.08 -15.28
C TYR A 154 -9.58 -2.79 -15.42
N ILE A 155 -9.31 -1.84 -14.53
CA ILE A 155 -9.87 -0.48 -14.59
C ILE A 155 -8.90 0.38 -15.39
N LYS A 156 -9.26 0.73 -16.63
CA LYS A 156 -8.43 1.60 -17.47
C LYS A 156 -8.62 3.07 -17.09
N ILE A 157 -7.51 3.80 -16.99
CA ILE A 157 -7.49 5.26 -17.04
C ILE A 157 -7.57 5.60 -18.53
N LYS A 158 -8.66 6.22 -18.95
CA LYS A 158 -8.94 6.55 -20.35
C LYS A 158 -8.89 8.04 -20.53
#